data_AF-A0A930AE62-F1
#
_entry.id   AF-A0A930AE62-F1
#
_cell.length_a   1.000
_cell.length_b   1.000
_cell.length_c   1.000
_cell.angle_alpha   90.00
_cell.angle_beta   90.00
_cell.angle_gamma   90.00
#
_symmetry.space_group_name_H-M   'P 1'
#
loop_
_entity.id
_entity.type
_entity.pdbx_description
1 polymer ?
#
loop_
_entity_poly.entity_id
_entity_poly.type
_entity_poly.pdbx_seq_one_letter_code
_entity_poly.pdbx_strand_id
1 'polypeptide(L)'
;MLKDIFHTIRKDYAGFDEVKERHNPSPALTMLAQAHYNHKMTPIMPLQAVSQYLSNLRDRNLKFTMDPDENYQPFSRGFYVRRCDEGLFVDEVTSENRLQVGDKVLTINGQTPERIVSTLPNPLLASDIPEREQWTGYLKLADHMIVEHGDGTQEDIVFQKYPHDLPKEPQFNKKEDTVILKFSKFESSEDTEQFLQAHQKDIEQCKRLVIDLRKNIGGSEDGYLPLLGYIVKNDGLLKDIYGDRTIWTNYTETNCQRSI
;
A
#
# COMPACT_ATOMS: atom_id res chain seq x y z
N MET A 1 9.20 -10.01 21.59
CA MET A 1 8.61 -9.53 20.31
C MET A 1 8.19 -8.06 20.33
N LEU A 2 7.05 -7.65 20.91
CA LEU A 2 6.59 -6.24 20.80
C LEU A 2 7.57 -5.22 21.37
N LYS A 3 8.19 -5.52 22.52
CA LYS A 3 9.23 -4.68 23.11
C LYS A 3 10.42 -4.51 22.17
N ASP A 4 10.77 -5.56 21.43
CA ASP A 4 11.88 -5.54 20.48
C ASP A 4 11.55 -4.67 19.27
N ILE A 5 10.30 -4.72 18.78
CA ILE A 5 9.83 -3.83 17.69
C ILE A 5 9.94 -2.36 18.12
N PHE A 6 9.44 -2.01 19.31
CA PHE A 6 9.49 -0.62 19.78
C PHE A 6 10.93 -0.17 20.07
N HIS A 7 11.78 -1.08 20.54
CA HIS A 7 13.19 -0.84 20.72
C HIS A 7 13.89 -0.56 19.38
N THR A 8 13.65 -1.39 18.37
CA THR A 8 14.20 -1.23 17.02
C THR A 8 13.75 0.08 16.39
N ILE A 9 12.48 0.46 16.49
CA ILE A 9 12.05 1.79 16.04
C ILE A 9 12.80 2.92 16.77
N ARG A 10 13.05 2.78 18.07
CA ARG A 10 13.71 3.83 18.86
C ARG A 10 15.22 3.93 18.62
N LYS A 11 15.88 2.83 18.25
CA LYS A 11 17.35 2.73 18.23
C LYS A 11 17.93 2.58 16.83
N ASP A 12 17.21 1.91 15.96
CA ASP A 12 17.74 1.40 14.70
C ASP A 12 17.12 2.10 13.48
N TYR A 13 15.88 2.59 13.61
CA TYR A 13 15.21 3.30 12.53
C TYR A 13 15.84 4.67 12.28
N ALA A 14 16.39 4.86 11.08
CA ALA A 14 17.11 6.07 10.69
C ALA A 14 16.25 7.34 10.79
N GLY A 15 14.94 7.24 10.53
CA GLY A 15 13.99 8.36 10.61
C GLY A 15 13.41 8.60 12.01
N PHE A 16 14.03 8.08 13.08
CA PHE A 16 13.42 8.13 14.41
C PHE A 16 13.26 9.58 14.91
N ASP A 17 14.23 10.45 14.64
CA ASP A 17 14.21 11.83 15.12
C ASP A 17 13.03 12.62 14.54
N GLU A 18 12.61 12.32 13.31
CA GLU A 18 11.45 12.92 12.63
C GLU A 18 10.11 12.42 13.16
N VAL A 19 10.09 11.24 13.79
CA VAL A 19 8.86 10.58 14.27
C VAL A 19 8.75 10.50 15.80
N LYS A 20 9.78 10.90 16.55
CA LYS A 20 9.87 10.73 18.02
C LYS A 20 8.66 11.26 18.79
N GLU A 21 8.11 12.41 18.40
CA GLU A 21 6.93 13.01 19.05
C GLU A 21 5.65 12.19 18.83
N ARG A 22 5.63 11.37 17.78
CA ARG A 22 4.54 10.44 17.44
C ARG A 22 4.78 9.03 17.96
N HIS A 23 5.95 8.75 18.54
CA HIS A 23 6.31 7.44 19.07
C HIS A 23 5.55 7.14 20.37
N ASN A 24 4.40 6.47 20.25
CA ASN A 24 3.59 6.04 21.38
C ASN A 24 3.09 4.59 21.19
N PRO A 25 3.77 3.60 21.79
CA PRO A 25 3.35 2.20 21.70
C PRO A 25 2.19 1.81 22.63
N SER A 26 1.81 2.68 23.59
CA SER A 26 0.84 2.33 24.64
C SER A 26 -0.52 1.85 24.11
N PRO A 27 -1.15 2.50 23.10
CA PRO A 27 -2.44 2.03 22.58
C PRO A 27 -2.39 0.60 22.03
N ALA A 28 -1.32 0.25 21.30
CA ALA A 28 -1.13 -1.10 20.76
C ALA A 28 -0.93 -2.13 21.88
N LEU A 29 -0.17 -1.77 22.92
CA LEU A 29 0.03 -2.63 24.10
C LEU A 29 -1.28 -2.83 24.88
N THR A 30 -2.06 -1.77 25.10
CA THR A 30 -3.33 -1.83 25.81
C THR A 30 -4.33 -2.72 25.07
N MET A 31 -4.45 -2.57 23.75
CA MET A 31 -5.35 -3.40 22.93
C MET A 31 -5.02 -4.89 23.07
N LEU A 32 -3.74 -5.24 22.95
CA LEU A 32 -3.31 -6.63 23.06
C LEU A 32 -3.43 -7.18 24.49
N ALA A 33 -3.11 -6.38 25.51
CA ALA A 33 -3.26 -6.78 26.90
C ALA A 33 -4.73 -7.06 27.25
N GLN A 34 -5.66 -6.21 26.80
CA GLN A 34 -7.10 -6.39 27.01
C GLN A 34 -7.62 -7.64 26.30
N ALA A 35 -7.26 -7.85 25.04
CA ALA A 35 -7.71 -9.03 24.31
C ALA A 35 -7.11 -10.33 24.89
N HIS A 36 -5.89 -10.30 25.41
CA HIS A 36 -5.30 -11.44 26.13
C HIS A 36 -6.06 -11.72 27.43
N TYR A 37 -6.29 -10.69 28.25
CA TYR A 37 -7.01 -10.81 29.52
C TYR A 37 -8.44 -11.33 29.33
N ASN A 38 -9.11 -10.92 28.25
CA ASN A 38 -10.48 -11.34 27.93
C ASN A 38 -10.57 -12.68 27.19
N HIS A 39 -9.46 -13.39 26.95
CA HIS A 39 -9.41 -14.61 26.13
C HIS A 39 -9.97 -14.43 24.70
N LYS A 40 -9.82 -13.23 24.14
CA LYS A 40 -10.26 -12.86 22.78
C LYS A 40 -9.10 -12.65 21.81
N MET A 41 -7.89 -13.11 22.17
CA MET A 41 -6.71 -12.96 21.32
C MET A 41 -6.89 -13.75 20.03
N THR A 42 -6.64 -13.12 18.89
CA THR A 42 -6.63 -13.79 17.58
C THR A 42 -5.24 -13.64 16.94
N PRO A 43 -4.83 -14.54 16.02
CA PRO A 43 -3.53 -14.46 15.36
C PRO A 43 -3.29 -13.15 14.59
N ILE A 44 -4.36 -12.46 14.16
CA ILE A 44 -4.25 -11.21 13.42
C ILE A 44 -4.07 -9.98 14.32
N MET A 45 -4.48 -10.02 15.59
CA MET A 45 -4.44 -8.85 16.47
C MET A 45 -3.04 -8.21 16.61
N PRO A 46 -1.92 -8.97 16.69
CA PRO A 46 -0.58 -8.39 16.66
C PRO A 46 -0.29 -7.60 15.37
N LEU A 47 -0.68 -8.13 14.21
CA LEU A 47 -0.56 -7.42 12.92
C LEU A 47 -1.30 -6.10 12.96
N GLN A 48 -2.54 -6.11 13.46
CA GLN A 48 -3.39 -4.91 13.56
C GLN A 48 -2.76 -3.87 14.50
N ALA A 49 -2.34 -4.30 15.69
CA ALA A 49 -1.76 -3.45 16.73
C ALA A 49 -0.50 -2.74 16.23
N VAL A 50 0.43 -3.51 15.66
CA VAL A 50 1.73 -2.99 15.21
C VAL A 50 1.54 -2.15 13.95
N SER A 51 0.68 -2.56 13.00
CA SER A 51 0.41 -1.77 11.79
C SER A 51 -0.21 -0.40 12.14
N GLN A 52 -1.12 -0.34 13.10
CA GLN A 52 -1.69 0.91 13.58
C GLN A 52 -0.64 1.80 14.27
N TYR A 53 0.22 1.18 15.10
CA TYR A 53 1.32 1.89 15.73
C TYR A 53 2.32 2.46 14.70
N LEU A 54 2.78 1.66 13.74
CA LEU A 54 3.70 2.12 12.70
C LEU A 54 3.08 3.18 11.81
N SER A 55 1.79 3.01 11.50
CA SER A 55 1.03 4.03 10.79
C SER A 55 1.16 5.35 11.55
N ASN A 56 0.87 5.42 12.85
CA ASN A 56 0.96 6.68 13.63
C ASN A 56 2.28 7.46 13.48
N LEU A 57 3.40 6.82 13.12
CA LEU A 57 4.69 7.46 12.87
C LEU A 57 4.71 8.31 11.59
N ARG A 58 3.79 8.05 10.65
CA ARG A 58 3.63 8.72 9.35
C ARG A 58 4.78 8.51 8.37
N ASP A 59 5.49 7.40 8.48
CA ASP A 59 6.43 6.96 7.44
C ASP A 59 5.82 5.78 6.66
N ARG A 60 5.75 5.93 5.33
CA ARG A 60 5.23 4.92 4.40
C ARG A 60 6.17 3.72 4.23
N ASN A 61 7.44 3.87 4.57
CA ASN A 61 8.43 2.81 4.51
C ASN A 61 8.37 1.89 5.75
N LEU A 62 7.74 2.35 6.85
CA LEU A 62 7.50 1.54 8.03
C LEU A 62 6.27 0.66 7.83
N LYS A 63 6.50 -0.63 7.62
CA LYS A 63 5.45 -1.65 7.46
C LYS A 63 5.72 -2.81 8.39
N PHE A 64 4.66 -3.45 8.85
CA PHE A 64 4.74 -4.70 9.60
C PHE A 64 4.05 -5.78 8.79
N THR A 65 4.77 -6.85 8.52
CA THR A 65 4.27 -8.04 7.82
C THR A 65 4.42 -9.25 8.72
N MET A 66 3.51 -10.20 8.56
CA MET A 66 3.62 -11.52 9.15
C MET A 66 3.80 -12.51 8.02
N ASP A 67 4.78 -13.40 8.16
CA ASP A 67 4.95 -14.50 7.23
C ASP A 67 3.74 -15.44 7.31
N PRO A 68 3.32 -16.02 6.18
CA PRO A 68 2.23 -16.99 6.16
C PRO A 68 2.62 -18.26 6.93
N ASP A 69 1.71 -18.74 7.76
CA ASP A 69 1.84 -19.99 8.51
C ASP A 69 0.47 -20.67 8.70
N GLU A 70 0.39 -21.69 9.56
CA GLU A 70 -0.86 -22.38 9.88
C GLU A 70 -1.92 -21.46 10.55
N ASN A 71 -1.49 -20.39 11.20
CA ASN A 71 -2.34 -19.47 11.97
C ASN A 71 -2.72 -18.20 11.20
N TYR A 72 -1.97 -17.86 10.15
CA TYR A 72 -2.18 -16.66 9.35
C TYR A 72 -1.86 -16.88 7.88
N GLN A 73 -2.81 -16.51 7.02
CA GLN A 73 -2.60 -16.37 5.59
C GLN A 73 -2.91 -14.92 5.19
N PRO A 74 -2.02 -14.24 4.42
CA PRO A 74 -2.32 -12.95 3.83
C PRO A 74 -3.62 -12.99 3.03
N PHE A 75 -4.44 -11.97 3.18
CA PHE A 75 -5.74 -11.88 2.52
C PHE A 75 -5.99 -10.49 1.94
N SER A 76 -6.93 -10.44 0.99
CA SER A 76 -7.57 -9.22 0.50
C SER A 76 -9.05 -9.19 0.93
N ARG A 77 -9.70 -8.04 0.76
CA ARG A 77 -11.15 -7.93 0.90
C ARG A 77 -11.89 -8.23 -0.40
N GLY A 78 -11.18 -8.57 -1.48
CA GLY A 78 -11.77 -8.87 -2.77
C GLY A 78 -12.22 -7.63 -3.55
N PHE A 79 -11.88 -6.43 -3.11
CA PHE A 79 -12.17 -5.16 -3.78
C PHE A 79 -11.22 -4.05 -3.29
N TYR A 80 -11.21 -2.94 -4.02
CA TYR A 80 -10.49 -1.71 -3.71
C TYR A 80 -11.46 -0.53 -3.79
N VAL A 81 -11.15 0.53 -3.05
CA VAL A 81 -11.95 1.75 -3.00
C VAL A 81 -11.07 2.96 -3.25
N ARG A 82 -11.69 4.02 -3.76
CA ARG A 82 -11.05 5.31 -4.03
C ARG A 82 -11.94 6.43 -3.57
N ARG A 83 -11.34 7.42 -2.93
CA ARG A 83 -12.02 8.64 -2.53
C ARG A 83 -11.86 9.73 -3.58
N CYS A 84 -12.91 10.53 -3.74
CA CYS A 84 -12.93 11.79 -4.46
C CYS A 84 -13.81 12.80 -3.69
N ASP A 85 -14.02 13.97 -4.27
CA ASP A 85 -14.87 15.02 -3.68
C ASP A 85 -16.31 14.58 -3.40
N GLU A 86 -16.83 13.58 -4.13
CA GLU A 86 -18.21 13.09 -4.01
C GLU A 86 -18.40 11.98 -2.95
N GLY A 87 -17.30 11.44 -2.42
CA GLY A 87 -17.29 10.38 -1.42
C GLY A 87 -16.28 9.27 -1.71
N LEU A 88 -16.50 8.11 -1.09
CA LEU A 88 -15.70 6.90 -1.25
C LEU A 88 -16.45 5.89 -2.14
N PHE A 89 -15.80 5.36 -3.17
CA PHE A 89 -16.41 4.47 -4.15
C PHE A 89 -15.57 3.22 -4.39
N VAL A 90 -16.22 2.11 -4.73
CA VAL A 90 -15.55 0.89 -5.19
C VAL A 90 -14.88 1.15 -6.54
N ASP A 91 -13.56 0.95 -6.64
CA ASP A 91 -12.76 1.29 -7.84
C ASP A 91 -12.23 0.06 -8.60
N GLU A 92 -12.11 -1.09 -7.94
CA GLU A 92 -11.84 -2.39 -8.55
C GLU A 92 -12.50 -3.49 -7.71
N VAL A 93 -13.08 -4.49 -8.36
CA VAL A 93 -13.57 -5.71 -7.75
C VAL A 93 -12.71 -6.86 -8.23
N THR A 94 -12.17 -7.66 -7.31
CA THR A 94 -11.33 -8.81 -7.63
C THR A 94 -12.01 -10.13 -7.30
N SER A 95 -12.66 -10.25 -6.13
CA SER A 95 -13.30 -11.50 -5.68
C SER A 95 -14.60 -11.30 -4.91
N GLU A 96 -14.89 -10.09 -4.42
CA GLU A 96 -16.15 -9.78 -3.73
C GLU A 96 -17.25 -9.54 -4.77
N ASN A 97 -18.00 -10.59 -5.10
CA ASN A 97 -18.96 -10.61 -6.19
C ASN A 97 -20.28 -9.86 -5.91
N ARG A 98 -20.51 -9.42 -4.67
CA ARG A 98 -21.66 -8.59 -4.30
C ARG A 98 -21.48 -7.12 -4.71
N LEU A 99 -20.25 -6.69 -4.96
CA LEU A 99 -19.92 -5.31 -5.29
C LEU A 99 -19.75 -5.09 -6.79
N GLN A 100 -19.99 -3.86 -7.21
CA GLN A 100 -19.72 -3.36 -8.55
C GLN A 100 -18.85 -2.11 -8.49
N VAL A 101 -18.03 -1.91 -9.53
CA VAL A 101 -17.26 -0.68 -9.67
C VAL A 101 -18.24 0.50 -9.78
N GLY A 102 -18.05 1.52 -8.95
CA GLY A 102 -18.94 2.67 -8.84
C GLY A 102 -19.91 2.63 -7.66
N ASP A 103 -20.03 1.50 -6.95
CA ASP A 103 -20.83 1.45 -5.71
C ASP A 103 -20.28 2.46 -4.69
N LYS A 104 -21.18 3.25 -4.08
CA LYS A 104 -20.82 4.28 -3.11
C LYS A 104 -20.76 3.68 -1.71
N VAL A 105 -19.62 3.81 -1.04
CA VAL A 105 -19.46 3.41 0.37
C VAL A 105 -20.06 4.48 1.27
N LEU A 106 -21.17 4.17 1.92
CA LEU A 106 -21.87 5.08 2.83
C LEU A 106 -21.27 5.07 4.23
N THR A 107 -20.98 3.87 4.76
CA THR A 107 -20.35 3.73 6.08
C THR A 107 -19.43 2.52 6.13
N ILE A 108 -18.40 2.57 6.98
CA ILE A 108 -17.56 1.44 7.36
C ILE A 108 -17.64 1.33 8.89
N ASN A 109 -18.03 0.16 9.41
CA ASN A 109 -18.30 -0.06 10.84
C ASN A 109 -19.18 1.06 11.46
N GLY A 110 -20.21 1.50 10.72
CA GLY A 110 -21.15 2.53 11.17
C GLY A 110 -20.65 3.98 11.12
N GLN A 111 -19.45 4.24 10.60
CA GLN A 111 -18.93 5.60 10.40
C GLN A 111 -18.83 5.96 8.92
N THR A 112 -19.24 7.18 8.56
CA THR A 112 -19.05 7.71 7.20
C THR A 112 -17.55 7.86 6.88
N PRO A 113 -17.11 7.67 5.63
CA PRO A 113 -15.73 7.91 5.21
C PRO A 113 -15.17 9.27 5.66
N GLU A 114 -15.98 10.34 5.60
CA GLU A 114 -15.59 11.70 6.01
C GLU A 114 -15.26 11.76 7.51
N ARG A 115 -16.12 11.13 8.33
CA ARG A 115 -15.91 11.03 9.77
C ARG A 115 -14.66 10.24 10.08
N ILE A 116 -14.45 9.10 9.41
CA ILE A 116 -13.25 8.26 9.55
C ILE A 116 -12.01 9.10 9.28
N VAL A 117 -11.94 9.80 8.14
CA VAL A 117 -10.77 10.63 7.80
C VAL A 117 -10.57 11.79 8.78
N SER A 118 -11.66 12.41 9.27
CA SER A 118 -11.56 13.52 10.23
C SER A 118 -11.11 13.11 11.64
N THR A 119 -11.32 11.83 12.01
CA THR A 119 -11.09 11.33 13.37
C THR A 119 -9.91 10.38 13.48
N LEU A 120 -9.57 9.69 12.39
CA LEU A 120 -8.33 8.95 12.33
C LEU A 120 -7.18 9.95 12.34
N PRO A 121 -6.16 9.75 13.19
CA PRO A 121 -4.87 10.30 12.85
C PRO A 121 -4.55 9.76 11.45
N ASN A 122 -4.52 10.69 10.48
CA ASN A 122 -4.28 10.52 9.04
C ASN A 122 -3.33 9.38 8.57
N PRO A 123 -2.30 8.94 9.30
CA PRO A 123 -1.40 7.91 8.83
C PRO A 123 -1.93 6.58 8.28
N LEU A 124 -3.09 6.08 8.70
CA LEU A 124 -3.61 4.80 8.19
C LEU A 124 -3.99 4.88 6.70
N LEU A 125 -4.30 6.08 6.21
CA LEU A 125 -4.66 6.33 4.81
C LEU A 125 -3.47 6.86 3.99
N ALA A 126 -2.29 7.01 4.60
CA ALA A 126 -1.04 7.41 3.96
C ALA A 126 -1.01 8.81 3.28
N SER A 127 -2.12 9.53 3.12
CA SER A 127 -2.18 10.82 2.42
C SER A 127 -3.39 11.66 2.84
N ASP A 128 -3.18 12.98 2.97
CA ASP A 128 -4.23 13.98 3.24
C ASP A 128 -4.99 14.41 1.96
N ILE A 129 -4.57 13.90 0.80
CA ILE A 129 -5.20 14.13 -0.50
C ILE A 129 -6.14 12.96 -0.77
N PRO A 130 -7.47 13.19 -0.90
CA PRO A 130 -8.47 12.13 -1.02
C PRO A 130 -8.13 11.04 -2.04
N GLU A 131 -7.72 11.43 -3.25
CA GLU A 131 -7.44 10.50 -4.35
C GLU A 131 -6.17 9.66 -4.13
N ARG A 132 -5.38 10.00 -3.11
CA ARG A 132 -4.13 9.31 -2.72
C ARG A 132 -4.27 8.52 -1.43
N GLU A 133 -5.44 8.56 -0.79
CA GLU A 133 -5.73 7.78 0.41
C GLU A 133 -5.65 6.26 0.12
N GLN A 134 -5.03 5.52 1.03
CA GLN A 134 -4.84 4.07 0.95
C GLN A 134 -5.77 3.36 1.94
N TRP A 135 -6.94 2.95 1.46
CA TRP A 135 -7.98 2.36 2.30
C TRP A 135 -7.79 0.87 2.60
N THR A 136 -6.96 0.15 1.84
CA THR A 136 -6.77 -1.30 1.98
C THR A 136 -6.33 -1.71 3.40
N GLY A 137 -5.46 -0.92 4.03
CA GLY A 137 -5.02 -1.17 5.40
C GLY A 137 -6.17 -1.06 6.41
N TYR A 138 -6.97 0.01 6.28
CA TYR A 138 -8.13 0.24 7.14
C TYR A 138 -9.22 -0.84 6.95
N LEU A 139 -9.55 -1.20 5.70
CA LEU A 139 -10.56 -2.21 5.39
C LEU A 139 -10.19 -3.62 5.91
N LYS A 140 -8.88 -3.93 6.05
CA LYS A 140 -8.44 -5.17 6.72
C LYS A 140 -8.77 -5.20 8.22
N LEU A 141 -8.98 -4.05 8.85
CA LEU A 141 -9.34 -3.91 10.26
C LEU A 141 -10.85 -3.81 10.50
N ALA A 142 -11.61 -3.44 9.48
CA ALA A 142 -13.06 -3.29 9.56
C ALA A 142 -13.78 -4.64 9.40
N ASP A 143 -15.05 -4.68 9.81
CA ASP A 143 -15.88 -5.90 9.82
C ASP A 143 -16.92 -5.89 8.69
N HIS A 144 -17.49 -4.71 8.40
CA HIS A 144 -18.50 -4.55 7.37
C HIS A 144 -18.56 -3.11 6.83
N MET A 145 -19.27 -2.93 5.72
CA MET A 145 -19.62 -1.62 5.18
C MET A 145 -21.03 -1.61 4.60
N ILE A 146 -21.67 -0.45 4.62
CA ILE A 146 -22.92 -0.21 3.88
C ILE A 146 -22.56 0.47 2.56
N VAL A 147 -23.04 -0.08 1.45
CA VAL A 147 -22.90 0.50 0.11
C VAL A 147 -24.25 0.91 -0.47
N GLU A 148 -24.22 1.85 -1.40
CA GLU A 148 -25.33 2.18 -2.29
C GLU A 148 -24.93 1.80 -3.73
N HIS A 149 -25.75 0.97 -4.37
CA HIS A 149 -25.56 0.52 -5.73
C HIS A 149 -26.04 1.56 -6.75
N GLY A 150 -25.67 1.36 -8.02
CA GLY A 150 -26.06 2.26 -9.11
C GLY A 150 -27.57 2.39 -9.34
N ASP A 151 -28.38 1.45 -8.84
CA ASP A 151 -29.86 1.51 -8.88
C ASP A 151 -30.48 2.18 -7.65
N GLY A 152 -29.66 2.67 -6.71
CA GLY A 152 -30.06 3.32 -5.46
C GLY A 152 -30.42 2.36 -4.32
N THR A 153 -30.30 1.05 -4.52
CA THR A 153 -30.45 0.08 -3.43
C THR A 153 -29.24 0.11 -2.49
N GLN A 154 -29.45 -0.21 -1.22
CA GLN A 154 -28.38 -0.27 -0.22
C GLN A 154 -28.21 -1.70 0.30
N GLU A 155 -26.96 -2.12 0.49
CA GLU A 155 -26.60 -3.43 1.00
C GLU A 155 -25.57 -3.31 2.13
N ASP A 156 -25.73 -4.12 3.18
CA ASP A 156 -24.73 -4.30 4.25
C ASP A 156 -23.79 -5.46 3.91
N ILE A 157 -22.57 -5.12 3.53
CA ILE A 157 -21.53 -6.05 3.10
C ILE A 157 -20.66 -6.41 4.31
N VAL A 158 -20.98 -7.54 4.93
CA VAL A 158 -20.07 -8.19 5.89
C VAL A 158 -18.85 -8.70 5.14
N PHE A 159 -17.65 -8.28 5.57
CA PHE A 159 -16.42 -8.56 4.86
C PHE A 159 -15.98 -10.00 4.98
N GLN A 160 -15.65 -10.59 3.83
CA GLN A 160 -15.00 -11.88 3.75
C GLN A 160 -13.48 -11.70 3.62
N LYS A 161 -12.76 -12.82 3.71
CA LYS A 161 -11.32 -12.90 3.44
C LYS A 161 -11.14 -13.67 2.15
N TYR A 162 -10.46 -13.06 1.20
CA TYR A 162 -10.11 -13.68 -0.08
C TYR A 162 -8.58 -13.87 -0.15
N PRO A 163 -8.09 -14.78 -1.00
CA PRO A 163 -6.66 -14.89 -1.27
C PRO A 163 -6.04 -13.52 -1.56
N HIS A 164 -4.83 -13.30 -1.07
CA HIS A 164 -4.13 -12.04 -1.30
C HIS A 164 -3.92 -11.80 -2.81
N ASP A 165 -4.24 -10.59 -3.28
CA ASP A 165 -4.01 -10.21 -4.67
C ASP A 165 -2.50 -10.02 -4.87
N LEU A 166 -1.87 -10.92 -5.63
CA LEU A 166 -0.47 -10.76 -6.00
C LEU A 166 -0.34 -9.64 -7.05
N PRO A 167 0.77 -8.88 -7.03
CA PRO A 167 1.09 -7.95 -8.10
C PRO A 167 1.05 -8.67 -9.46
N LYS A 168 0.31 -8.09 -10.41
CA LYS A 168 0.16 -8.65 -11.76
C LYS A 168 1.45 -8.46 -12.55
N GLU A 169 1.82 -9.45 -13.35
CA GLU A 169 2.95 -9.30 -14.29
C GLU A 169 2.81 -8.04 -15.18
N PRO A 170 3.93 -7.47 -15.67
CA PRO A 170 3.90 -6.33 -16.58
C PRO A 170 2.94 -6.55 -17.76
N GLN A 171 2.17 -5.52 -18.10
CA GLN A 171 1.14 -5.61 -19.13
C GLN A 171 1.40 -4.62 -20.25
N PHE A 172 1.25 -5.10 -21.48
CA PHE A 172 1.31 -4.31 -22.70
C PHE A 172 -0.07 -4.19 -23.33
N ASN A 173 -0.46 -2.98 -23.72
CA ASN A 173 -1.67 -2.74 -24.51
C ASN A 173 -1.40 -1.67 -25.58
N LYS A 174 -1.97 -1.84 -26.77
CA LYS A 174 -1.88 -0.90 -27.89
C LYS A 174 -3.27 -0.50 -28.34
N LYS A 175 -3.52 0.81 -28.41
CA LYS A 175 -4.73 1.40 -28.97
C LYS A 175 -4.35 2.49 -29.96
N GLU A 176 -4.62 2.26 -31.24
CA GLU A 176 -4.23 3.16 -32.33
C GLU A 176 -2.73 3.50 -32.26
N ASP A 177 -2.39 4.79 -32.18
CA ASP A 177 -1.02 5.30 -32.07
C ASP A 177 -0.52 5.39 -30.62
N THR A 178 -1.23 4.78 -29.66
CA THR A 178 -0.91 4.83 -28.23
C THR A 178 -0.49 3.45 -27.71
N VAL A 179 0.68 3.40 -27.09
CA VAL A 179 1.16 2.24 -26.31
C VAL A 179 0.96 2.53 -24.83
N ILE A 180 0.45 1.54 -24.10
CA ILE A 180 0.23 1.57 -22.66
C ILE A 180 1.05 0.44 -22.04
N LEU A 181 2.05 0.81 -21.24
CA LEU A 181 2.84 -0.11 -20.43
C LEU A 181 2.37 0.01 -18.99
N LYS A 182 2.05 -1.12 -18.36
CA LYS A 182 1.60 -1.13 -16.97
C LYS A 182 2.52 -2.02 -16.15
N PHE A 183 3.07 -1.46 -15.08
CA PHE A 183 3.93 -2.17 -14.14
C PHE A 183 3.31 -2.14 -12.75
N SER A 184 3.03 -3.31 -12.18
CA SER A 184 2.52 -3.41 -10.80
C SER A 184 3.62 -3.58 -9.75
N LYS A 185 4.84 -3.93 -10.18
CA LYS A 185 6.06 -4.04 -9.38
C LYS A 185 7.28 -3.91 -10.29
N PHE A 186 8.46 -3.68 -9.70
CA PHE A 186 9.75 -3.73 -10.38
C PHE A 186 10.63 -4.79 -9.74
N GLU A 187 10.73 -5.98 -10.35
CA GLU A 187 11.57 -7.07 -9.83
C GLU A 187 13.06 -6.75 -10.00
N SER A 188 13.47 -6.46 -11.23
CA SER A 188 14.84 -6.09 -11.56
C SER A 188 14.91 -5.17 -12.78
N SER A 189 16.07 -4.56 -13.00
CA SER A 189 16.34 -3.82 -14.24
C SER A 189 16.30 -4.75 -15.46
N GLU A 190 16.77 -5.99 -15.31
CA GLU A 190 16.82 -6.98 -16.39
C GLU A 190 15.41 -7.37 -16.86
N ASP A 191 14.50 -7.70 -15.94
CA ASP A 191 13.13 -8.08 -16.27
C ASP A 191 12.39 -6.95 -16.99
N THR A 192 12.61 -5.71 -16.54
CA THR A 192 12.01 -4.53 -17.14
C THR A 192 12.56 -4.30 -18.55
N GLU A 193 13.86 -4.48 -18.75
CA GLU A 193 14.49 -4.38 -20.06
C GLU A 193 13.98 -5.46 -21.03
N GLN A 194 13.92 -6.71 -20.59
CA GLN A 194 13.39 -7.82 -21.39
C GLN A 194 11.94 -7.56 -21.83
N PHE A 195 11.10 -7.06 -20.92
CA PHE A 195 9.72 -6.70 -21.24
C PHE A 195 9.65 -5.58 -22.28
N LEU A 196 10.48 -4.53 -22.17
CA LEU A 196 10.53 -3.43 -23.13
C LEU A 196 11.03 -3.89 -24.50
N GLN A 197 12.07 -4.72 -24.54
CA GLN A 197 12.62 -5.28 -25.77
C GLN A 197 11.59 -6.14 -26.52
N ALA A 198 10.79 -6.94 -25.80
CA ALA A 198 9.71 -7.74 -26.38
C ALA A 198 8.66 -6.91 -27.13
N HIS A 199 8.54 -5.62 -26.79
CA HIS A 199 7.55 -4.69 -27.36
C HIS A 199 8.19 -3.48 -28.07
N GLN A 200 9.51 -3.51 -28.29
CA GLN A 200 10.29 -2.37 -28.77
C GLN A 200 9.73 -1.75 -30.06
N LYS A 201 9.38 -2.58 -31.04
CA LYS A 201 8.85 -2.12 -32.33
C LYS A 201 7.59 -1.27 -32.17
N ASP A 202 6.66 -1.68 -31.30
CA ASP A 202 5.43 -0.93 -31.07
C ASP A 202 5.69 0.35 -30.28
N ILE A 203 6.62 0.30 -29.31
CA ILE A 203 7.03 1.46 -28.51
C ILE A 203 7.68 2.53 -29.41
N GLU A 204 8.59 2.15 -30.31
CA GLU A 204 9.28 3.06 -31.22
C GLU A 204 8.35 3.68 -32.28
N GLN A 205 7.28 2.97 -32.66
CA GLN A 205 6.34 3.43 -33.70
C GLN A 205 5.16 4.21 -33.13
N CYS A 206 4.94 4.20 -31.82
CA CYS A 206 3.82 4.90 -31.22
C CYS A 206 4.02 6.42 -31.26
N LYS A 207 2.93 7.18 -31.34
CA LYS A 207 2.98 8.64 -31.16
C LYS A 207 2.87 9.04 -29.69
N ARG A 208 2.34 8.14 -28.86
CA ARG A 208 2.03 8.38 -27.44
C ARG A 208 2.39 7.14 -26.63
N LEU A 209 3.22 7.34 -25.62
CA LEU A 209 3.54 6.32 -24.63
C LEU A 209 2.88 6.69 -23.30
N VAL A 210 2.13 5.75 -22.73
CA VAL A 210 1.55 5.85 -21.39
C VAL A 210 2.23 4.80 -20.52
N ILE A 211 2.85 5.24 -19.43
CA ILE A 211 3.41 4.36 -18.41
C ILE A 211 2.50 4.43 -17.18
N ASP A 212 1.73 3.37 -16.94
CA ASP A 212 0.79 3.27 -15.83
C ASP A 212 1.45 2.61 -14.61
N LEU A 213 1.84 3.45 -13.64
CA LEU A 213 2.44 3.05 -12.37
C LEU A 213 1.47 3.21 -11.18
N ARG A 214 0.18 3.46 -11.42
CA ARG A 214 -0.78 3.84 -10.36
C ARG A 214 -0.98 2.75 -9.31
N LYS A 215 -0.74 1.49 -9.66
CA LYS A 215 -0.81 0.32 -8.76
C LYS A 215 0.56 -0.32 -8.54
N ASN A 216 1.64 0.42 -8.81
CA ASN A 216 2.99 -0.09 -8.61
C ASN A 216 3.32 -0.11 -7.12
N ILE A 217 3.71 -1.27 -6.61
CA ILE A 217 4.04 -1.47 -5.18
C ILE A 217 5.52 -1.20 -4.86
N GLY A 218 6.31 -0.78 -5.84
CA GLY A 218 7.76 -0.66 -5.76
C GLY A 218 8.48 -1.95 -6.15
N GLY A 219 9.62 -2.19 -5.53
CA GLY A 219 10.50 -3.32 -5.80
C GLY A 219 11.96 -2.87 -5.79
N SER A 220 12.79 -3.43 -6.67
CA SER A 220 14.19 -3.05 -6.77
C SER A 220 14.36 -1.58 -7.16
N GLU A 221 15.32 -0.90 -6.53
CA GLU A 221 15.64 0.50 -6.78
C GLU A 221 16.05 0.76 -8.23
N ASP A 222 16.73 -0.19 -8.86
CA ASP A 222 17.18 -0.10 -10.25
C ASP A 222 16.13 -0.53 -11.27
N GLY A 223 15.05 -1.18 -10.84
CA GLY A 223 14.13 -1.86 -11.75
C GLY A 223 13.37 -0.93 -12.70
N TYR A 224 13.18 0.34 -12.33
CA TYR A 224 12.54 1.31 -13.21
C TYR A 224 13.52 2.00 -14.18
N LEU A 225 14.84 1.87 -13.99
CA LEU A 225 15.84 2.61 -14.76
C LEU A 225 15.70 2.43 -16.29
N PRO A 226 15.37 1.23 -16.83
CA PRO A 226 15.16 1.06 -18.27
C PRO A 226 14.04 1.94 -18.85
N LEU A 227 13.09 2.38 -18.03
CA LEU A 227 12.01 3.27 -18.47
C LEU A 227 12.49 4.71 -18.69
N LEU A 228 13.59 5.12 -18.06
CA LEU A 228 14.06 6.51 -18.13
C LEU A 228 14.37 6.94 -19.56
N GLY A 229 14.92 6.05 -20.39
CA GLY A 229 15.22 6.32 -21.81
C GLY A 229 14.00 6.72 -22.65
N TYR A 230 12.79 6.43 -22.18
CA TYR A 230 11.53 6.78 -22.84
C TYR A 230 10.85 8.03 -22.25
N ILE A 231 11.35 8.54 -21.12
CA ILE A 231 10.76 9.66 -20.37
C ILE A 231 11.65 10.91 -20.47
N VAL A 232 12.97 10.72 -20.56
CA VAL A 232 13.93 11.83 -20.64
C VAL A 232 14.14 12.27 -22.08
N LYS A 233 14.21 13.59 -22.30
CA LYS A 233 14.38 14.18 -23.62
C LYS A 233 15.84 14.25 -24.07
N ASN A 234 16.75 14.41 -23.12
CA ASN A 234 18.18 14.59 -23.35
C ASN A 234 18.96 13.61 -22.49
N ASP A 235 20.11 13.18 -23.00
CA ASP A 235 21.07 12.42 -22.21
C ASP A 235 21.59 13.25 -21.04
N GLY A 236 21.85 12.59 -19.92
CA GLY A 236 22.34 13.22 -18.69
C GLY A 236 22.73 12.17 -17.66
N LEU A 237 23.38 12.61 -16.58
CA LEU A 237 23.71 11.71 -15.48
C LEU A 237 22.51 11.65 -14.52
N LEU A 238 22.28 10.48 -13.91
CA LEU A 238 21.21 10.32 -12.91
C LEU A 238 21.30 11.36 -11.78
N LYS A 239 22.52 11.72 -11.36
CA LYS A 239 22.76 12.77 -10.36
C LYS A 239 22.22 14.15 -10.78
N ASP A 240 22.16 14.41 -12.10
CA ASP A 240 21.68 15.69 -12.63
C ASP A 240 20.14 15.76 -12.54
N ILE A 241 19.48 14.60 -12.53
CA ILE A 241 18.02 14.46 -12.37
C ILE A 241 17.64 14.41 -10.88
N TYR A 242 18.41 13.67 -10.09
CA TYR A 242 18.05 13.29 -8.72
C TYR A 242 18.77 14.06 -7.62
N GLY A 243 19.79 14.83 -7.94
CA GLY A 243 20.68 15.48 -6.96
C GLY A 243 21.53 14.47 -6.20
N ASP A 244 22.11 14.92 -5.09
CA ASP A 244 22.77 14.05 -4.12
C ASP A 244 21.70 13.29 -3.32
N ARG A 245 21.58 11.98 -3.60
CA ARG A 245 20.70 11.05 -2.89
C ARG A 245 21.48 10.16 -1.94
N THR A 246 22.49 10.69 -1.25
CA THR A 246 23.18 9.92 -0.21
C THR A 246 22.16 9.44 0.83
N ILE A 247 21.91 8.13 0.84
CA ILE A 247 21.08 7.47 1.85
C ILE A 247 22.01 7.14 3.02
N TRP A 248 21.65 7.64 4.20
CA TRP A 248 22.36 7.34 5.43
C TRP A 248 21.72 6.14 6.13
N THR A 249 22.48 5.07 6.25
CA THR A 249 22.05 3.89 7.03
C THR A 249 22.59 4.00 8.44
N ASN A 250 21.72 3.88 9.44
CA ASN A 250 22.13 3.82 10.82
C ASN A 250 22.63 2.41 11.16
N TYR A 251 23.94 2.22 11.21
CA TYR A 251 24.55 0.95 11.59
C TYR A 251 24.66 0.85 13.12
N THR A 252 23.72 0.14 13.74
CA THR A 252 23.86 -0.32 15.13
C THR A 252 24.44 -1.73 15.14
N GLU A 253 25.11 -2.12 16.24
CA GLU A 253 25.59 -3.49 16.42
C GLU A 253 24.46 -4.51 16.24
N THR A 254 23.25 -4.14 16.67
CA THR A 254 22.03 -4.95 16.52
C THR A 254 21.59 -5.08 15.07
N ASN A 255 21.60 -4.01 14.27
CA ASN A 255 21.29 -4.06 12.83
C ASN A 255 22.25 -4.99 12.08
N CYS A 256 23.55 -4.85 12.33
CA CYS A 256 24.57 -5.67 11.71
C CYS A 256 24.46 -7.17 12.08
N GLN A 257 24.11 -7.49 13.34
CA GLN A 257 23.94 -8.88 13.78
C GLN A 257 22.66 -9.53 13.23
N ARG A 258 21.62 -8.74 12.97
CA ARG A 258 20.33 -9.23 12.48
C ARG A 258 20.22 -9.27 10.96
N SER A 259 21.23 -8.79 10.24
CA SER A 259 21.21 -8.63 8.77
C SER A 259 19.99 -7.85 8.28
N ILE A 260 19.63 -6.78 9.00
CA ILE A 260 18.60 -5.82 8.60
C ILE A 260 19.23 -4.76 7.70
#